data_AF-A0A376RRQ7-F1
#
_entry.id   AF-A0A376RRQ7-F1
#
_cell.length_a   1.000
_cell.length_b   1.000
_cell.length_c   1.000
_cell.angle_alpha   90.00
_cell.angle_beta   90.00
_cell.angle_gamma   90.00
#
_symmetry.space_group_name_H-M   'P 1'
#
loop_
_entity.id
_entity.type
_entity.pdbx_description
1 polymer ?
#
loop_
_entity_poly.entity_id
_entity_poly.type
_entity_poly.pdbx_seq_one_letter_code
_entity_poly.pdbx_strand_id
1 'polypeptide(L)'
;MAAGQEVLIQDLPGELFESTVAESTSQMQPDSWATLLAQWADRALRSGHQNLLSEAQPELERTLLTTALRHTQGHKQEAARLLGWGRNTLTRKLKELGME
;
A
#
# COMPACT_ATOMS: atom_id res chain seq x y z
N MET A 1 -22.69 -55.36 -4.67
CA MET A 1 -23.28 -54.17 -4.02
C MET A 1 -22.18 -53.55 -3.17
N ALA A 2 -21.64 -52.40 -3.57
CA ALA A 2 -20.51 -51.77 -2.90
C ALA A 2 -21.01 -50.94 -1.71
N ALA A 3 -20.47 -51.20 -0.52
CA ALA A 3 -20.77 -50.42 0.68
C ALA A 3 -20.15 -49.03 0.53
N GLY A 4 -20.99 -47.99 0.57
CA GLY A 4 -20.53 -46.61 0.59
C GLY A 4 -19.81 -46.35 1.90
N GLN A 5 -18.52 -46.03 1.84
CA GLN A 5 -17.74 -45.71 3.02
C GLN A 5 -18.02 -44.25 3.38
N GLU A 6 -18.86 -44.03 4.38
CA GLU A 6 -19.14 -42.71 4.92
C GLU A 6 -17.89 -42.23 5.65
N VAL A 7 -17.25 -41.17 5.14
CA VAL A 7 -16.05 -40.56 5.73
C VAL A 7 -16.52 -39.44 6.66
N LEU A 8 -16.32 -39.58 7.97
CA LEU A 8 -16.60 -38.52 8.92
C LEU A 8 -15.43 -37.52 8.95
N ILE A 9 -15.69 -36.28 9.37
CA ILE A 9 -14.67 -35.23 9.49
C ILE A 9 -13.51 -35.66 10.42
N GLN A 10 -13.77 -36.61 11.32
CA GLN A 10 -12.80 -37.16 12.27
C GLN A 10 -11.93 -38.27 11.68
N ASP A 11 -12.31 -38.81 10.52
CA ASP A 11 -11.52 -39.76 9.73
C ASP A 11 -10.54 -39.07 8.79
N LEU A 12 -10.58 -37.73 8.71
CA LEU A 12 -9.61 -36.96 7.96
C LEU A 12 -8.27 -36.96 8.74
N PRO A 13 -7.14 -37.33 8.10
CA PRO A 13 -5.84 -37.29 8.74
C PRO A 13 -5.54 -35.87 9.24
N GLY A 14 -4.90 -35.79 10.42
CA GLY A 14 -4.49 -34.52 11.05
C GLY A 14 -3.70 -33.58 10.11
N GLU A 15 -3.01 -34.16 9.13
CA GLU A 15 -2.24 -33.49 8.07
C GLU A 15 -3.07 -32.56 7.17
N LEU A 16 -4.40 -32.73 7.08
CA LEU A 16 -5.29 -31.80 6.37
C LEU A 16 -5.68 -30.58 7.24
N PHE A 17 -5.61 -30.73 8.57
CA PHE A 17 -5.90 -29.67 9.53
C PHE A 17 -4.67 -28.83 9.86
N GLU A 18 -3.48 -29.42 9.75
CA GLU A 18 -2.28 -28.70 9.34
C GLU A 18 -2.45 -28.31 7.86
N SER A 19 -3.39 -27.40 7.60
CA SER A 19 -3.18 -26.42 6.55
C SER A 19 -1.76 -25.96 6.76
N THR A 20 -0.91 -26.39 5.84
CA THR A 20 0.42 -25.88 5.64
C THR A 20 0.30 -24.37 5.69
N VAL A 21 0.47 -23.82 6.89
CA VAL A 21 1.34 -22.68 7.10
C VAL A 21 2.67 -23.20 6.60
N ALA A 22 2.77 -23.32 5.27
CA ALA A 22 4.03 -23.32 4.60
C ALA A 22 4.70 -22.15 5.27
N GLU A 23 5.74 -22.46 6.01
CA GLU A 23 6.78 -21.55 6.43
C GLU A 23 7.34 -20.93 5.14
N SER A 24 6.51 -20.11 4.50
CA SER A 24 6.89 -18.91 3.81
C SER A 24 7.16 -17.91 4.92
N THR A 25 8.10 -18.24 5.80
CA THR A 25 9.15 -17.33 6.25
C THR A 25 10.00 -16.90 5.05
N SER A 26 9.36 -16.56 3.93
CA SER A 26 9.71 -15.31 3.29
C SER A 26 9.46 -14.29 4.38
N GLN A 27 10.53 -13.90 5.05
CA GLN A 27 10.64 -12.56 5.60
C GLN A 27 10.23 -11.64 4.47
N MET A 28 8.92 -11.40 4.37
CA MET A 28 8.33 -10.49 3.43
C MET A 28 8.77 -9.16 4.01
N GLN A 29 10.00 -8.78 3.69
CA GLN A 29 10.41 -7.39 3.78
C GLN A 29 9.23 -6.65 3.17
N PRO A 30 8.63 -5.69 3.90
CA PRO A 30 7.52 -4.95 3.34
C PRO A 30 7.98 -4.50 1.97
N ASP A 31 7.30 -4.97 0.92
CA ASP A 31 7.67 -4.65 -0.45
C ASP A 31 7.94 -3.15 -0.46
N SER A 32 9.18 -2.77 -0.77
CA SER A 32 9.57 -1.37 -0.78
C SER A 32 8.49 -0.63 -1.57
N TRP A 33 7.98 0.49 -1.07
CA TRP A 33 6.91 1.22 -1.75
C TRP A 33 7.25 1.48 -3.23
N ALA A 34 8.54 1.62 -3.55
CA ALA A 34 9.04 1.68 -4.91
C ALA A 34 8.70 0.44 -5.77
N THR A 35 8.80 -0.76 -5.20
CA THR A 35 8.39 -2.02 -5.84
C THR A 35 6.89 -2.04 -6.13
N LEU A 36 6.05 -1.67 -5.16
CA LEU A 36 4.60 -1.60 -5.35
C LEU A 36 4.22 -0.56 -6.42
N LEU A 37 4.87 0.60 -6.41
CA LEU A 37 4.68 1.63 -7.42
C LEU A 37 5.09 1.14 -8.82
N ALA A 38 6.21 0.41 -8.93
CA ALA A 38 6.67 -0.16 -10.20
C ALA A 38 5.69 -1.21 -10.74
N GLN A 39 5.16 -2.09 -9.89
CA GLN A 39 4.14 -3.06 -10.27
C GLN A 39 2.85 -2.38 -10.72
N TRP A 40 2.40 -1.35 -10.01
CA TRP A 40 1.25 -0.55 -10.42
C TRP A 40 1.49 0.13 -11.78
N ALA A 41 2.66 0.72 -11.98
CA ALA A 41 3.00 1.41 -13.22
C ALA A 41 3.03 0.46 -14.42
N ASP A 42 3.63 -0.72 -14.28
CA ASP A 42 3.64 -1.75 -15.33
C ASP A 42 2.20 -2.18 -15.69
N ARG A 43 1.34 -2.41 -14.69
CA ARG A 43 -0.07 -2.74 -14.92
C ARG A 43 -0.85 -1.60 -15.61
N ALA A 44 -0.67 -0.36 -15.16
CA ALA A 44 -1.31 0.81 -15.77
C ALA A 44 -0.87 0.99 -17.23
N LEU A 45 0.43 0.85 -17.53
CA LEU A 45 0.93 0.92 -18.90
C LEU A 45 0.38 -0.21 -19.78
N ARG A 46 0.31 -1.45 -19.28
CA ARG A 46 -0.27 -2.59 -20.02
C ARG A 46 -1.75 -2.41 -20.35
N SER A 47 -2.49 -1.70 -19.50
CA SER A 47 -3.90 -1.37 -19.73
C SER A 47 -4.09 -0.15 -20.64
N GLY A 48 -3.01 0.43 -21.18
CA GLY A 48 -3.06 1.58 -22.07
C GLY A 48 -3.28 2.92 -21.35
N HIS A 49 -3.17 2.96 -20.01
CA HIS A 49 -3.22 4.22 -19.28
C HIS A 49 -2.01 5.09 -19.62
N GLN A 50 -2.25 6.39 -19.72
CA GLN A 50 -1.24 7.42 -19.99
C GLN A 50 -1.27 8.46 -18.89
N ASN A 51 -0.21 9.27 -18.79
CA ASN A 51 -0.08 10.30 -17.76
C ASN A 51 -0.17 9.76 -16.32
N LEU A 52 0.46 8.60 -16.05
CA LEU A 52 0.47 7.97 -14.72
C LEU A 52 0.95 8.92 -13.61
N LEU A 53 1.86 9.85 -13.93
CA LEU A 53 2.34 10.86 -12.97
C LEU A 53 1.20 11.76 -12.47
N SER A 54 0.20 12.07 -13.31
CA SER A 54 -0.94 12.89 -12.89
C SER A 54 -1.78 12.22 -11.79
N GLU A 55 -1.71 10.90 -11.65
CA GLU A 55 -2.38 10.14 -10.60
C GLU A 55 -1.44 9.84 -9.43
N ALA A 56 -0.22 9.37 -9.71
CA ALA A 56 0.73 8.97 -8.67
C ALA A 56 1.30 10.16 -7.88
N GLN A 57 1.55 11.30 -8.55
CA GLN A 57 2.12 12.47 -7.90
C GLN A 57 1.21 13.06 -6.81
N PRO A 58 -0.08 13.36 -7.05
CA PRO A 58 -0.93 13.90 -6.00
C PRO A 58 -1.12 12.93 -4.83
N GLU A 59 -1.20 11.61 -5.08
CA GLU A 59 -1.30 10.60 -4.02
C GLU A 59 -0.04 10.53 -3.14
N LEU A 60 1.14 10.58 -3.77
CA LEU A 60 2.41 10.68 -3.05
C LEU A 60 2.48 11.97 -2.22
N GLU A 61 2.21 13.11 -2.85
CA GLU A 61 2.26 14.42 -2.20
C GLU A 61 1.28 14.47 -1.02
N ARG A 62 0.05 13.99 -1.19
CA ARG A 62 -0.98 13.92 -0.15
C ARG A 62 -0.54 13.06 1.03
N THR A 63 0.04 11.90 0.77
CA THR A 63 0.50 10.98 1.81
C THR A 63 1.63 11.59 2.64
N LEU A 64 2.63 12.18 1.97
CA LEU A 64 3.75 12.85 2.62
C LEU A 64 3.29 14.08 3.41
N LEU A 65 2.43 14.90 2.83
CA LEU A 65 1.90 16.09 3.46
C LEU A 65 1.08 15.75 4.71
N THR A 66 0.19 14.76 4.62
CA THR A 66 -0.62 14.29 5.77
C THR A 66 0.27 13.79 6.89
N THR A 67 1.29 13.01 6.54
CA THR A 67 2.22 12.45 7.52
C THR A 67 3.05 13.56 8.19
N ALA A 68 3.56 14.51 7.42
CA ALA A 68 4.31 15.66 7.94
C ALA A 68 3.44 16.54 8.83
N LEU A 69 2.21 16.87 8.42
CA LEU A 69 1.28 17.67 9.21
C LEU A 69 0.89 16.96 10.51
N ARG A 70 0.67 15.64 10.46
CA ARG A 70 0.39 14.84 11.67
C ARG A 70 1.58 14.87 12.62
N HIS A 71 2.80 14.73 12.09
CA HIS A 71 4.02 14.75 12.89
C HIS A 71 4.26 16.13 13.54
N THR A 72 3.92 17.21 12.85
CA THR A 72 4.07 18.58 13.35
C THR A 72 2.83 19.13 14.05
N GLN A 73 1.83 18.28 14.33
CA GLN A 73 0.57 18.65 14.99
C GLN A 73 -0.18 19.81 14.28
N GLY A 74 -0.08 19.87 12.95
CA GLY A 74 -0.72 20.90 12.12
C GLY A 74 0.13 22.15 11.90
N HIS A 75 1.37 22.21 12.40
CA HIS A 75 2.27 23.32 12.11
C HIS A 75 2.77 23.26 10.65
N LYS A 76 2.11 24.03 9.78
CA LYS A 76 2.40 24.12 8.34
C LYS A 76 3.88 24.45 8.05
N GLN A 77 4.48 25.40 8.79
CA GLN A 77 5.87 25.80 8.54
C GLN A 77 6.88 24.68 8.83
N GLU A 78 6.71 23.96 9.94
CA GLU A 78 7.59 22.85 10.30
C GLU A 78 7.36 21.66 9.37
N ALA A 79 6.12 21.40 8.96
CA ALA A 79 5.81 20.36 7.98
C ALA A 79 6.50 20.64 6.64
N ALA A 80 6.50 21.90 6.20
CA ALA A 80 7.23 22.32 5.01
C ALA A 80 8.74 22.09 5.16
N ARG A 81 9.31 22.42 6.32
CA ARG A 81 10.72 22.17 6.63
C ARG A 81 11.08 20.68 6.56
N LEU A 82 10.26 19.81 7.14
CA LEU A 82 10.46 18.35 7.11
C LEU A 82 10.38 17.76 5.70
N LEU A 83 9.50 18.32 4.86
CA LEU A 83 9.37 17.91 3.46
C LEU A 83 10.42 18.55 2.54
N GLY A 84 11.27 19.45 3.04
CA GLY A 84 12.20 20.22 2.23
C GLY A 84 11.53 21.26 1.32
N TRP A 85 10.28 21.61 1.61
CA TRP A 85 9.50 22.60 0.86
C TRP A 85 9.57 23.97 1.52
N GLY A 86 9.52 25.02 0.69
CA GLY A 86 9.23 26.36 1.20
C GLY A 86 7.79 26.47 1.70
N ARG A 87 7.54 27.36 2.67
CA ARG A 87 6.19 27.66 3.19
C ARG A 87 5.18 27.92 2.06
N ASN A 88 5.57 28.70 1.05
CA ASN A 88 4.68 29.06 -0.06
C ASN A 88 4.34 27.84 -0.94
N THR A 89 5.30 26.94 -1.16
CA THR A 89 5.08 25.69 -1.90
C THR A 89 4.09 24.80 -1.16
N LEU A 90 4.24 24.66 0.15
CA LEU A 90 3.31 23.87 0.97
C LEU A 90 1.89 24.44 0.92
N THR A 91 1.73 25.76 1.05
CA THR A 91 0.40 26.40 0.94
C THR A 91 -0.22 26.17 -0.44
N ARG A 92 0.56 26.28 -1.52
CA ARG A 92 0.05 26.01 -2.86
C ARG A 92 -0.36 24.54 -3.01
N LYS A 93 0.45 23.60 -2.52
CA LYS A 93 0.17 22.16 -2.56
C LYS A 93 -1.06 21.77 -1.74
N LEU A 94 -1.25 22.37 -0.57
CA LEU A 94 -2.48 22.19 0.23
C LEU A 94 -3.74 22.57 -0.55
N LYS A 95 -3.71 23.69 -1.29
CA LYS A 95 -4.83 24.12 -2.15
C LYS A 95 -5.05 23.20 -3.34
N GLU A 96 -3.98 22.85 -4.06
CA GLU A 96 -4.02 21.96 -5.22
C GLU A 96 -4.62 20.58 -4.87
N LEU A 97 -4.34 20.08 -3.66
CA LEU A 97 -4.81 18.78 -3.17
C LEU A 97 -6.16 18.85 -2.42
N GLY A 98 -6.76 20.04 -2.27
CA GLY A 98 -8.04 20.22 -1.58
C GLY A 98 -8.00 19.94 -0.06
N MET A 99 -6.89 20.26 0.60
CA MET A 99 -6.63 19.94 2.00
C MET A 99 -6.61 21.17 2.93
N GLU A 100 -7.17 22.31 2.49
CA GLU A 100 -7.31 23.54 3.30
C GLU A 100 -8.70 23.70 3.92
#